data_AF-A0A7M3YNR0-F1
#
_entry.id   AF-A0A7M3YNR0-F1
#
_cell.length_a   1.000
_cell.length_b   1.000
_cell.length_c   1.000
_cell.angle_alpha   90.00
_cell.angle_beta   90.00
_cell.angle_gamma   90.00
#
_symmetry.space_group_name_H-M   'P 1'
#
loop_
_entity.id
_entity.type
_entity.pdbx_description
1 polymer ?
#
loop_
_entity_poly.entity_id
_entity_poly.type
_entity_poly.pdbx_seq_one_letter_code
_entity_poly.pdbx_strand_id
1 'polypeptide(L)'
;MDDTDSLQGGCTTEVLFQLLEQLPEHVEVLHTRLVRLWPFAQQRTRGNAAVAAELKTENTTALLEFLNDFWMRCILPLKGEVQPSEHSERPQFPSDPGMVWFEDVKPDAEFYRKGLTTEIYEKDLPAATKSWGGHGKIGATLAVHWPAKRSTYEAIAWRVS
;
A
#
# COMPACT_ATOMS: atom_id res chain seq x y z
N MET A 1 -1.29 1.56 0.96
CA MET A 1 -1.48 0.10 0.95
C MET A 1 -0.32 -0.56 0.22
N ASP A 2 -0.05 -1.82 0.52
CA ASP A 2 1.00 -2.62 -0.12
C ASP A 2 0.67 -4.12 0.02
N ASP A 3 1.44 -4.94 -0.71
CA ASP A 3 1.47 -6.41 -0.63
C ASP A 3 0.11 -7.07 -0.92
N THR A 4 -0.59 -6.54 -1.93
CA THR A 4 -1.92 -7.02 -2.35
C THR A 4 -1.89 -7.80 -3.66
N ASP A 5 -0.72 -7.92 -4.30
CA ASP A 5 -0.54 -8.69 -5.54
C ASP A 5 -0.28 -10.18 -5.24
N SER A 6 -0.86 -11.07 -6.06
CA SER A 6 -0.60 -12.51 -6.02
C SER A 6 -0.06 -13.00 -7.36
N LEU A 7 0.46 -14.23 -7.40
CA LEU A 7 0.95 -14.86 -8.63
C LEU A 7 -0.17 -15.21 -9.62
N GLN A 8 -1.42 -15.31 -9.16
CA GLN A 8 -2.57 -15.60 -10.02
C GLN A 8 -3.15 -14.35 -10.71
N GLY A 9 -2.78 -13.16 -10.23
CA GLY A 9 -3.28 -11.90 -10.75
C GLY A 9 -3.46 -10.86 -9.64
N GLY A 10 -3.93 -9.68 -10.03
CA GLY A 10 -4.06 -8.53 -9.15
C GLY A 10 -2.77 -7.71 -9.03
N CYS A 11 -2.94 -6.42 -8.85
CA CYS A 11 -1.84 -5.48 -8.62
C CYS A 11 -2.26 -4.45 -7.58
N THR A 12 -1.35 -4.04 -6.71
CA THR A 12 -1.59 -3.00 -5.70
C THR A 12 -2.14 -1.70 -6.26
N THR A 13 -1.75 -1.35 -7.50
CA THR A 13 -2.28 -0.16 -8.18
C THR A 13 -3.73 -0.31 -8.60
N GLU A 14 -4.15 -1.52 -9.02
CA GLU A 14 -5.53 -1.82 -9.39
C GLU A 14 -6.45 -1.81 -8.16
N VAL A 15 -6.00 -2.41 -7.05
CA VAL A 15 -6.78 -2.43 -5.80
C VAL A 15 -6.96 -1.01 -5.26
N LEU A 16 -5.93 -0.16 -5.35
CA LEU A 16 -6.08 1.26 -5.01
C LEU A 16 -7.09 1.94 -5.94
N PHE A 17 -7.00 1.72 -7.25
CA PHE A 17 -7.96 2.29 -8.20
C PHE A 17 -9.40 1.90 -7.86
N GLN A 18 -9.66 0.62 -7.59
CA GLN A 18 -10.98 0.12 -7.18
C GLN A 18 -11.47 0.74 -5.87
N LEU A 19 -10.57 1.00 -4.91
CA LEU A 19 -10.90 1.71 -3.67
C LEU A 19 -11.34 3.14 -3.98
N LEU A 20 -10.57 3.86 -4.79
CA LEU A 20 -10.82 5.27 -5.11
C LEU A 20 -12.14 5.45 -5.88
N GLU A 21 -12.47 4.56 -6.81
CA GLU A 21 -13.73 4.58 -7.57
C GLU A 21 -14.97 4.34 -6.70
N GLN A 22 -14.79 3.69 -5.54
CA GLN A 22 -15.88 3.37 -4.61
C GLN A 22 -15.96 4.33 -3.42
N LEU A 23 -15.08 5.34 -3.35
CA LEU A 23 -15.11 6.30 -2.26
C LEU A 23 -16.48 6.97 -2.17
N PRO A 24 -16.98 7.26 -0.96
CA PRO A 24 -18.19 8.04 -0.79
C PRO A 24 -18.08 9.40 -1.49
N GLU A 25 -19.18 9.90 -2.08
CA GLU A 25 -19.20 11.15 -2.87
C GLU A 25 -18.66 12.39 -2.13
N HIS A 26 -18.70 12.38 -0.79
CA HIS A 26 -18.22 13.47 0.05
C HIS A 26 -16.70 13.44 0.31
N VAL A 27 -15.98 12.45 -0.23
CA VAL A 27 -14.54 12.28 -0.07
C VAL A 27 -13.84 12.70 -1.35
N GLU A 28 -12.95 13.69 -1.23
CA GLU A 28 -12.16 14.22 -2.35
C GLU A 28 -10.78 13.54 -2.37
N VAL A 29 -10.36 13.06 -3.55
CA VAL A 29 -9.01 12.53 -3.76
C VAL A 29 -8.10 13.67 -4.22
N LEU A 30 -7.09 14.00 -3.44
CA LEU A 30 -6.16 15.09 -3.76
C LEU A 30 -5.01 14.59 -4.63
N HIS A 31 -4.29 13.57 -4.15
CA HIS A 31 -3.08 13.06 -4.79
C HIS A 31 -2.98 11.55 -4.64
N THR A 32 -2.53 10.87 -5.69
CA THR A 32 -2.15 9.45 -5.64
C THR A 32 -0.64 9.31 -5.79
N ARG A 33 -0.08 8.28 -5.18
CA ARG A 33 1.36 8.06 -5.09
C ARG A 33 1.66 6.59 -5.34
N LEU A 34 2.66 6.32 -6.19
CA LEU A 34 3.29 5.02 -6.35
C LEU A 34 4.75 5.16 -5.90
N VAL A 35 5.15 4.38 -4.90
CA VAL A 35 6.40 4.56 -4.18
C VAL A 35 7.21 3.27 -4.22
N ARG A 36 8.37 3.31 -4.89
CA ARG A 36 9.35 2.21 -4.87
C ARG A 36 10.00 2.10 -3.50
N LEU A 37 10.18 0.86 -3.03
CA LEU A 37 10.76 0.53 -1.73
C LEU A 37 12.18 -0.06 -1.88
N TRP A 38 12.87 -0.33 -0.76
CA TRP A 38 14.24 -0.87 -0.80
C TRP A 38 14.32 -2.21 -1.57
N PRO A 39 15.03 -2.29 -2.71
CA PRO A 39 14.99 -3.46 -3.58
C PRO A 39 15.62 -4.70 -2.97
N PHE A 40 16.26 -4.62 -1.80
CA PHE A 40 16.86 -5.75 -1.10
C PHE A 40 16.06 -6.25 0.12
N ALA A 41 14.90 -5.65 0.40
CA ALA A 41 14.03 -6.08 1.50
C ALA A 41 13.73 -7.59 1.44
N GLN A 42 13.72 -8.24 2.60
CA GLN A 42 13.62 -9.70 2.69
C GLN A 42 12.28 -10.22 2.15
N GLN A 43 11.16 -9.63 2.58
CA GLN A 43 9.79 -9.99 2.19
C GLN A 43 9.22 -9.00 1.16
N ARG A 44 9.89 -8.88 0.00
CA ARG A 44 9.44 -8.00 -1.10
C ARG A 44 8.63 -8.73 -2.16
N THR A 45 7.60 -8.06 -2.68
CA THR A 45 6.87 -8.47 -3.89
C THR A 45 7.65 -8.14 -5.17
N ARG A 46 7.18 -8.63 -6.32
CA ARG A 46 7.81 -8.33 -7.62
C ARG A 46 7.55 -6.86 -7.97
N GLY A 47 8.62 -6.09 -8.12
CA GLY A 47 8.52 -4.64 -8.36
C GLY A 47 8.55 -3.79 -7.09
N ASN A 48 8.30 -4.40 -5.91
CA ASN A 48 8.48 -3.83 -4.57
C ASN A 48 8.07 -2.35 -4.46
N ALA A 49 6.77 -2.10 -4.60
CA ALA A 49 6.22 -0.76 -4.61
C ALA A 49 4.91 -0.72 -3.85
N ALA A 50 4.77 0.29 -3.00
CA ALA A 50 3.53 0.58 -2.29
C ALA A 50 2.83 1.77 -2.93
N VAL A 51 1.54 1.91 -2.62
CA VAL A 51 0.73 3.04 -3.09
C VAL A 51 0.07 3.78 -1.94
N ALA A 52 -0.20 5.06 -2.12
CA ALA A 52 -0.93 5.88 -1.17
C ALA A 52 -1.84 6.88 -1.90
N ALA A 53 -2.89 7.33 -1.23
CA ALA A 53 -3.73 8.43 -1.67
C ALA A 53 -3.92 9.41 -0.53
N GLU A 54 -3.90 10.69 -0.85
CA GLU A 54 -4.26 11.78 0.05
C GLU A 54 -5.73 12.10 -0.17
N LEU A 55 -6.52 11.98 0.89
CA LEU A 55 -7.96 12.13 0.87
C LEU A 55 -8.37 13.31 1.76
N LYS A 56 -9.39 14.03 1.34
CA LYS A 56 -10.03 15.10 2.11
C LYS A 56 -11.48 14.73 2.38
N THR A 57 -11.90 14.87 3.62
CA THR A 57 -13.27 14.60 4.07
C THR A 57 -13.60 15.47 5.27
N GLU A 58 -14.88 15.82 5.43
CA GLU A 58 -15.41 16.48 6.63
C GLU A 58 -15.93 15.46 7.66
N ASN A 59 -15.93 14.15 7.32
CA ASN A 59 -16.40 13.07 8.18
C ASN A 59 -15.42 11.89 8.18
N THR A 60 -14.32 12.03 8.93
CA THR A 60 -13.30 10.99 9.08
C THR A 60 -13.89 9.67 9.60
N THR A 61 -14.88 9.71 10.49
CA THR A 61 -15.51 8.51 11.06
C THR A 61 -16.17 7.66 9.97
N ALA A 62 -17.03 8.27 9.14
CA ALA A 62 -17.69 7.55 8.05
C ALA A 62 -16.70 7.03 7.01
N LEU A 63 -15.63 7.80 6.72
CA LEU A 63 -14.55 7.33 5.86
C LEU A 63 -13.84 6.10 6.45
N LEU A 64 -13.52 6.10 7.74
CA LEU A 64 -12.87 4.97 8.39
C LEU A 64 -13.75 3.71 8.43
N GLU A 65 -15.06 3.88 8.61
CA GLU A 65 -16.04 2.78 8.49
C GLU A 65 -16.02 2.19 7.07
N PHE A 66 -16.11 3.05 6.05
CA PHE A 66 -16.00 2.62 4.65
C PHE A 66 -14.69 1.89 4.36
N LEU A 67 -13.55 2.44 4.80
CA LEU A 67 -12.23 1.83 4.60
C LEU A 67 -12.13 0.47 5.30
N ASN A 68 -12.74 0.33 6.48
CA ASN A 68 -12.79 -0.93 7.20
C ASN A 68 -13.63 -1.98 6.43
N ASP A 69 -14.78 -1.59 5.90
CA ASP A 69 -15.63 -2.47 5.11
C ASP A 69 -14.97 -2.87 3.78
N PHE A 70 -14.32 -1.92 3.11
CA PHE A 70 -13.54 -2.20 1.90
C PHE A 70 -12.39 -3.16 2.21
N TRP A 71 -11.66 -2.95 3.30
CA TRP A 71 -10.61 -3.85 3.74
C TRP A 71 -11.14 -5.29 3.90
N MET A 72 -12.23 -5.46 4.64
CA MET A 72 -12.80 -6.78 4.92
C MET A 72 -13.30 -7.49 3.66
N ARG A 73 -13.92 -6.76 2.74
CA ARG A 73 -14.53 -7.33 1.52
C ARG A 73 -13.55 -7.55 0.38
N CYS A 74 -12.57 -6.66 0.21
CA CYS A 74 -11.77 -6.57 -1.02
C CYS A 74 -10.28 -6.85 -0.80
N ILE A 75 -9.71 -6.49 0.36
CA ILE A 75 -8.26 -6.61 0.58
C ILE A 75 -7.91 -7.84 1.42
N LEU A 76 -8.62 -8.08 2.53
CA LEU A 76 -8.37 -9.22 3.41
C LEU A 76 -8.42 -10.58 2.67
N PRO A 77 -9.35 -10.81 1.71
CA PRO A 77 -9.38 -12.07 0.96
C PRO A 77 -8.15 -12.31 0.08
N LEU A 78 -7.36 -11.27 -0.21
CA LEU A 78 -6.14 -11.38 -1.02
C LEU A 78 -4.96 -11.96 -0.22
N LYS A 79 -5.08 -12.09 1.10
CA LYS A 79 -4.03 -12.63 1.97
C LYS A 79 -3.88 -14.14 1.78
N GLY A 80 -2.65 -14.61 1.56
CA GLY A 80 -2.32 -16.02 1.76
C GLY A 80 -2.35 -16.93 0.53
N GLU A 81 -2.28 -16.40 -0.69
CA GLU A 81 -2.10 -17.27 -1.86
C GLU A 81 -0.62 -17.70 -2.02
N VAL A 82 -0.26 -18.82 -1.41
CA VAL A 82 1.02 -19.50 -1.64
C VAL A 82 0.93 -20.27 -2.95
N GLN A 83 1.75 -19.91 -3.95
CA GLN A 83 2.05 -20.78 -5.08
C GLN A 83 3.57 -20.83 -5.29
N PRO A 84 4.17 -22.00 -5.55
CA PRO A 84 5.57 -22.10 -5.92
C PRO A 84 5.78 -21.59 -7.36
N SER A 85 6.68 -20.63 -7.57
CA SER A 85 7.16 -20.34 -8.92
C SER A 85 8.13 -21.42 -9.40
N GLU A 86 7.86 -22.00 -10.57
CA GLU A 86 8.80 -22.92 -11.24
C GLU A 86 9.98 -22.18 -11.91
N HIS A 87 10.00 -20.84 -11.88
CA HIS A 87 10.93 -20.01 -12.66
C HIS A 87 12.13 -19.44 -11.89
N SER A 88 12.16 -19.53 -10.56
CA SER A 88 13.21 -18.91 -9.74
C SER A 88 13.41 -19.65 -8.43
N GLU A 89 14.67 -19.91 -8.03
CA GLU A 89 15.05 -20.50 -6.74
C GLU A 89 14.82 -19.57 -5.52
N ARG A 90 14.07 -18.47 -5.70
CA ARG A 90 13.92 -17.45 -4.68
C ARG A 90 12.75 -17.81 -3.77
N PRO A 91 12.89 -17.75 -2.42
CA PRO A 91 11.77 -17.93 -1.52
C PRO A 91 10.67 -16.91 -1.83
N GLN A 92 9.50 -17.39 -2.21
CA GLN A 92 8.32 -16.55 -2.35
C GLN A 92 7.59 -16.49 -1.02
N PHE A 93 7.23 -15.29 -0.61
CA PHE A 93 6.38 -15.06 0.53
C PHE A 93 4.93 -14.94 0.04
N PRO A 94 3.95 -15.50 0.76
CA PRO A 94 2.55 -15.22 0.45
C PRO A 94 2.29 -13.72 0.61
N SER A 95 1.32 -13.21 -0.14
CA SER A 95 0.77 -11.88 0.08
C SER A 95 0.34 -11.71 1.54
N ASP A 96 0.85 -10.68 2.20
CA ASP A 96 0.40 -10.23 3.50
C ASP A 96 0.01 -8.74 3.43
N PRO A 97 -1.18 -8.46 2.82
CA PRO A 97 -1.65 -7.11 2.58
C PRO A 97 -1.53 -6.22 3.82
N GLY A 98 -1.27 -4.94 3.57
CA GLY A 98 -1.30 -3.93 4.62
C GLY A 98 -1.85 -2.60 4.14
N MET A 99 -2.67 -1.99 4.98
CA MET A 99 -3.23 -0.65 4.77
C MET A 99 -3.04 0.16 6.04
N VAL A 100 -2.75 1.44 5.88
CA VAL A 100 -2.58 2.38 6.99
C VAL A 100 -3.31 3.67 6.66
N TRP A 101 -3.85 4.30 7.69
CA TRP A 101 -4.44 5.62 7.67
C TRP A 101 -3.70 6.49 8.68
N PHE A 102 -3.27 7.66 8.24
CA PHE A 102 -2.75 8.69 9.12
C PHE A 102 -3.58 9.96 8.92
N GLU A 103 -4.08 10.49 10.01
CA GLU A 103 -4.73 11.79 10.05
C GLU A 103 -3.66 12.89 10.17
N ASP A 104 -3.77 13.94 9.36
CA ASP A 104 -2.88 15.11 9.36
C ASP A 104 -1.36 14.79 9.34
N VAL A 105 -0.97 13.78 8.55
CA VAL A 105 0.41 13.33 8.49
C VAL A 105 1.34 14.35 7.85
N LYS A 106 2.45 14.64 8.54
CA LYS A 106 3.58 15.33 7.94
C LYS A 106 4.54 14.31 7.34
N PRO A 107 4.94 14.43 6.06
CA PRO A 107 5.93 13.53 5.47
C PRO A 107 7.22 13.50 6.29
N ASP A 108 7.74 12.30 6.53
CA ASP A 108 9.01 12.09 7.21
C ASP A 108 10.06 11.62 6.18
N ALA A 109 10.84 12.56 5.70
CA ALA A 109 11.85 12.30 4.68
C ALA A 109 12.98 11.40 5.18
N GLU A 110 13.30 11.42 6.47
CA GLU A 110 14.37 10.60 7.03
C GLU A 110 13.91 9.15 7.17
N PHE A 111 12.73 8.93 7.74
CA PHE A 111 12.10 7.62 7.81
C PHE A 111 11.93 7.01 6.42
N TYR A 112 11.40 7.77 5.47
CA TYR A 112 11.26 7.33 4.08
C TYR A 112 12.61 6.91 3.48
N ARG A 113 13.65 7.76 3.59
CA ARG A 113 14.99 7.45 3.06
C ARG A 113 15.61 6.22 3.71
N LYS A 114 15.39 6.02 5.00
CA LYS A 114 15.82 4.81 5.71
C LYS A 114 15.18 3.57 5.10
N GLY A 115 13.87 3.59 4.87
CA GLY A 115 13.13 2.50 4.21
C GLY A 115 13.47 2.25 2.72
N LEU A 116 14.30 3.10 2.11
CA LEU A 116 14.88 2.87 0.79
C LEU A 116 16.28 2.24 0.82
N THR A 117 16.90 2.13 1.98
CA THR A 117 18.32 1.75 2.10
C THR A 117 18.60 0.64 3.11
N THR A 118 17.64 0.36 4.00
CA THR A 118 17.78 -0.65 5.05
C THR A 118 16.45 -1.38 5.29
N GLU A 119 16.53 -2.55 5.93
CA GLU A 119 15.34 -3.28 6.39
C GLU A 119 14.59 -2.47 7.45
N ILE A 120 13.26 -2.46 7.35
CA ILE A 120 12.35 -1.83 8.32
C ILE A 120 11.46 -2.92 8.88
N TYR A 121 11.31 -2.97 10.20
CA TYR A 121 10.41 -3.90 10.86
C TYR A 121 9.14 -3.18 11.31
N GLU A 122 8.03 -3.92 11.46
CA GLU A 122 6.75 -3.34 11.89
C GLU A 122 6.84 -2.55 13.20
N LYS A 123 7.69 -3.00 14.15
CA LYS A 123 7.94 -2.33 15.43
C LYS A 123 8.61 -0.95 15.30
N ASP A 124 9.24 -0.68 14.16
CA ASP A 124 9.96 0.57 13.90
C ASP A 124 9.07 1.58 13.16
N LEU A 125 7.82 1.21 12.83
CA LEU A 125 6.90 2.08 12.12
C LEU A 125 6.37 3.18 13.06
N PRO A 126 6.21 4.42 12.56
CA PRO A 126 5.44 5.43 13.27
C PRO A 126 4.00 4.94 13.50
N ALA A 127 3.40 5.39 14.60
CA ALA A 127 2.03 5.00 14.95
C ALA A 127 1.04 5.60 13.95
N ALA A 128 0.36 4.73 13.20
CA ALA A 128 -0.75 5.12 12.34
C ALA A 128 -2.01 5.39 13.17
N THR A 129 -2.87 6.31 12.71
CA THR A 129 -4.20 6.54 13.28
C THR A 129 -5.04 5.26 13.22
N LYS A 130 -4.93 4.53 12.10
CA LYS A 130 -5.51 3.19 11.94
C LYS A 130 -4.61 2.35 11.03
N SER A 131 -4.54 1.06 11.31
CA SER A 131 -3.81 0.10 10.48
C SER A 131 -4.61 -1.19 10.32
N TRP A 132 -4.47 -1.82 9.17
CA TRP A 132 -5.04 -3.12 8.85
C TRP A 132 -3.98 -4.05 8.26
N GLY A 133 -4.13 -5.35 8.51
CA GLY A 133 -3.26 -6.37 7.93
C GLY A 133 -1.89 -6.50 8.58
N GLY A 134 -0.93 -7.03 7.82
CA GLY A 134 0.39 -7.42 8.29
C GLY A 134 1.52 -6.67 7.59
N HIS A 135 2.44 -7.42 6.97
CA HIS A 135 3.72 -6.92 6.49
C HIS A 135 3.61 -5.74 5.52
N GLY A 136 2.60 -5.71 4.65
CA GLY A 136 2.34 -4.58 3.74
C GLY A 136 2.18 -3.22 4.44
N LYS A 137 1.99 -3.16 5.77
CA LYS A 137 1.99 -1.90 6.52
C LYS A 137 3.32 -1.15 6.38
N ILE A 138 4.44 -1.85 6.21
CA ILE A 138 5.76 -1.22 6.06
C ILE A 138 5.80 -0.35 4.80
N GLY A 139 5.51 -0.94 3.64
CA GLY A 139 5.47 -0.20 2.39
C GLY A 139 4.36 0.84 2.36
N ALA A 140 3.18 0.52 2.89
CA ALA A 140 2.08 1.47 2.98
C ALA A 140 2.45 2.72 3.79
N THR A 141 3.18 2.54 4.91
CA THR A 141 3.66 3.64 5.75
C THR A 141 4.75 4.45 5.03
N LEU A 142 5.70 3.79 4.37
CA LEU A 142 6.71 4.47 3.56
C LEU A 142 6.11 5.30 2.43
N ALA A 143 5.04 4.81 1.79
CA ALA A 143 4.34 5.54 0.73
C ALA A 143 3.66 6.82 1.25
N VAL A 144 3.09 6.77 2.46
CA VAL A 144 2.50 7.93 3.13
C VAL A 144 3.57 8.97 3.49
N HIS A 145 4.71 8.53 4.04
CA HIS A 145 5.77 9.44 4.48
C HIS A 145 6.69 9.96 3.35
N TRP A 146 6.52 9.50 2.11
CA TRP A 146 7.29 10.02 0.98
C TRP A 146 7.02 11.52 0.78
N PRO A 147 8.05 12.40 0.86
CA PRO A 147 7.85 13.84 0.78
C PRO A 147 7.60 14.37 -0.64
N ALA A 148 7.61 13.51 -1.67
CA ALA A 148 7.34 13.86 -3.08
C ALA A 148 8.13 15.07 -3.64
N LYS A 149 9.30 15.41 -3.06
CA LYS A 149 10.15 16.54 -3.51
C LYS A 149 10.68 16.38 -4.94
N ARG A 150 10.80 15.14 -5.40
CA ARG A 150 11.17 14.77 -6.77
C ARG A 150 10.33 13.56 -7.14
N SER A 151 9.60 13.66 -8.24
CA SER A 151 8.69 12.62 -8.72
C SER A 151 8.74 12.55 -10.25
N THR A 152 8.29 11.41 -10.77
CA THR A 152 7.98 11.18 -12.18
C THR A 152 6.53 10.74 -12.25
N TYR A 153 5.93 10.83 -13.45
CA TYR A 153 4.57 10.35 -13.69
C TYR A 153 4.61 8.97 -14.32
N GLU A 154 3.71 8.09 -13.89
CA GLU A 154 3.50 6.75 -14.44
C GLU A 154 2.01 6.61 -14.78
N ALA A 155 1.69 6.48 -16.07
CA ALA A 155 0.33 6.21 -16.54
C ALA A 155 0.13 4.69 -16.62
N ILE A 156 -0.84 4.18 -15.89
CA ILE A 156 -1.10 2.74 -15.78
C ILE A 156 -2.43 2.44 -16.45
N ALA A 157 -2.44 1.43 -17.32
CA ALA A 157 -3.65 0.88 -17.91
C ALA A 157 -3.75 -0.61 -17.57
N TRP A 158 -4.89 -1.01 -17.03
CA TRP A 158 -5.18 -2.41 -16.72
C TRP A 158 -5.92 -3.07 -17.87
N ARG A 159 -5.70 -4.38 -18.05
CA ARG A 159 -6.41 -5.17 -19.08
C ARG A 159 -7.78 -5.55 -18.53
N VAL A 160 -8.79 -5.58 -19.39
CA VAL A 160 -10.09 -6.17 -19.04
C VAL A 160 -9.88 -7.67 -18.86
N SER A 161 -10.17 -8.17 -17.66
CA SER A 161 -10.19 -9.59 -17.28
C SER A 161 -11.50 -10.27 -17.70
#